data_AF-A0A9E5ZM22-F1
#
_entry.id   AF-A0A9E5ZM22-F1
#
_cell.length_a   1.000
_cell.length_b   1.000
_cell.length_c   1.000
_cell.angle_alpha   90.00
_cell.angle_beta   90.00
_cell.angle_gamma   90.00
#
_symmetry.space_group_name_H-M   'P 1'
#
loop_
_entity.id
_entity.type
_entity.pdbx_description
1 polymer ?
#
loop_
_entity_poly.entity_id
_entity_poly.type
_entity_poly.pdbx_seq_one_letter_code
_entity_poly.pdbx_strand_id
1 'polypeptide(L)'
;MIKHLFTFIFILFYLSVATAQNERDIIVHDSLSYMVMFTNYPLAKKIILKLEEKYGYEPELKYRLISQSFKNNDLDFFKKELSILVEKYGFQLIYMKETEPYYTAIIEGELSSWFKEMYLKKHFIWMKNNFDKQLDLKKLNEIGAKDQSMRRFISILNNNITLDSIQKIKLYKSETEFDFENIADLYQITQKWKKYPSGKSFALIQRGFGIAEGHNLKAKDNFERFWLLFYPFYKKAYLNNEISYIHFKNYDSYSYVHYGYQKFGLLNIEEIHETYMTVGLKEIPLEDFDFYFKILKEFNWN
;
A
#
# COMPACT_ATOMS: atom_id res chain seq x y z
N MET A 1 4.17 -12.64 48.31
CA MET A 1 3.43 -13.42 47.30
C MET A 1 2.44 -12.56 46.49
N ILE A 2 1.51 -11.83 47.12
CA ILE A 2 0.51 -10.97 46.43
C ILE A 2 1.15 -9.85 45.59
N LYS A 3 2.26 -9.25 46.06
CA LYS A 3 2.97 -8.18 45.32
C LYS A 3 3.52 -8.65 43.97
N HIS A 4 4.07 -9.88 43.92
CA HIS A 4 4.57 -10.48 42.68
C HIS A 4 3.43 -10.95 41.76
N LEU A 5 2.27 -11.31 42.31
CA LEU A 5 1.09 -11.63 41.52
C LEU A 5 0.58 -10.40 40.77
N PHE A 6 0.53 -9.23 41.43
CA PHE A 6 0.16 -7.97 40.77
C PHE A 6 1.16 -7.56 39.68
N THR A 7 2.47 -7.69 39.94
CA THR A 7 3.49 -7.41 38.91
C THR A 7 3.40 -8.39 37.75
N PHE A 8 3.15 -9.68 38.01
CA PHE A 8 3.01 -10.70 36.97
C PHE A 8 1.72 -10.51 36.15
N ILE A 9 0.61 -10.11 36.77
CA ILE A 9 -0.63 -9.74 36.07
C ILE A 9 -0.41 -8.47 35.23
N PHE A 10 0.30 -7.46 35.75
CA PHE A 10 0.63 -6.25 34.98
C PHE A 10 1.53 -6.56 33.79
N ILE A 11 2.53 -7.44 33.96
CA ILE A 11 3.42 -7.90 32.87
C ILE A 11 2.64 -8.73 31.85
N LEU A 12 1.74 -9.62 32.28
CA LEU A 12 0.88 -10.40 31.38
C LEU A 12 -0.10 -9.50 30.62
N PHE A 13 -0.67 -8.47 31.27
CA PHE A 13 -1.47 -7.46 30.58
C PHE A 13 -0.62 -6.66 29.59
N TYR A 14 0.59 -6.23 29.96
CA TYR A 14 1.51 -5.52 29.06
C TYR A 14 1.92 -6.36 27.84
N LEU A 15 2.16 -7.66 28.03
CA LEU A 15 2.53 -8.58 26.96
C LEU A 15 1.32 -8.97 26.08
N SER A 16 0.10 -8.90 26.60
CA SER A 16 -1.14 -9.14 25.84
C SER A 16 -1.65 -7.92 25.06
N VAL A 17 -1.03 -6.75 25.24
CA VAL A 17 -1.37 -5.46 24.59
C VAL A 17 -0.25 -5.02 23.62
N ALA A 18 0.56 -5.97 23.16
CA ALA A 18 1.78 -5.71 22.40
C ALA A 18 1.65 -6.07 20.92
N THR A 19 0.45 -5.99 20.32
CA THR A 19 0.26 -6.23 18.89
C THR A 19 -0.60 -5.16 18.27
N ALA A 20 0.04 -4.06 17.86
CA ALA A 20 -0.62 -2.86 17.39
C ALA A 20 -1.29 -3.04 16.00
N GLN A 21 -2.24 -3.96 15.88
CA GLN A 21 -2.89 -4.33 14.63
C GLN A 21 -4.33 -4.76 14.93
N ASN A 22 -5.26 -4.39 14.05
CA ASN A 22 -6.63 -4.88 14.15
C ASN A 22 -6.81 -6.21 13.37
N GLU A 23 -7.95 -6.87 13.55
CA GLU A 23 -8.23 -8.15 12.89
C GLU A 23 -8.13 -8.08 11.35
N ARG A 24 -8.57 -6.97 10.74
CA ARG A 24 -8.47 -6.79 9.28
C ARG A 24 -7.02 -6.75 8.84
N ASP A 25 -6.18 -6.04 9.57
CA ASP A 25 -4.76 -5.90 9.28
C ASP A 25 -4.03 -7.24 9.35
N ILE A 26 -4.29 -8.03 10.39
CA ILE A 26 -3.76 -9.39 10.54
C ILE A 26 -4.17 -10.27 9.34
N ILE A 27 -5.43 -10.18 8.91
CA ILE A 27 -5.89 -10.95 7.75
C ILE A 27 -5.18 -10.49 6.46
N VAL A 28 -5.06 -9.18 6.24
CA VAL A 28 -4.50 -8.61 5.01
C VAL A 28 -3.00 -8.85 4.90
N HIS A 29 -2.25 -8.76 6.00
CA HIS A 29 -0.79 -8.82 5.98
C HIS A 29 -0.23 -10.18 6.38
N ASP A 30 -0.79 -10.82 7.40
CA ASP A 30 -0.26 -12.08 7.92
C ASP A 30 -0.89 -13.26 7.20
N SER A 31 -2.23 -13.23 7.01
CA SER A 31 -2.96 -14.35 6.41
C SER A 31 -2.95 -14.34 4.88
N LEU A 32 -2.85 -13.15 4.26
CA LEU A 32 -2.75 -12.94 2.81
C LEU A 32 -1.33 -12.53 2.39
N SER A 33 -0.31 -13.06 3.07
CA SER A 33 1.08 -12.86 2.68
C SER A 33 1.31 -13.12 1.20
N TYR A 34 2.37 -12.53 0.64
CA TYR A 34 2.74 -12.74 -0.77
C TYR A 34 2.79 -14.23 -1.14
N MET A 35 3.25 -15.10 -0.22
CA MET A 35 3.19 -16.54 -0.46
C MET A 35 1.75 -17.02 -0.63
N VAL A 36 0.87 -16.80 0.34
CA VAL A 36 -0.53 -17.29 0.25
C VAL A 36 -1.25 -16.75 -0.99
N MET A 37 -1.09 -15.46 -1.29
CA MET A 37 -1.75 -14.82 -2.42
C MET A 37 -1.33 -15.39 -3.77
N PHE A 38 -0.05 -15.74 -3.95
CA PHE A 38 0.49 -16.16 -5.24
C PHE A 38 0.72 -17.67 -5.38
N THR A 39 0.72 -18.43 -4.29
CA THR A 39 0.98 -19.89 -4.31
C THR A 39 -0.21 -20.74 -3.88
N ASN A 40 -1.21 -20.19 -3.17
CA ASN A 40 -2.37 -20.93 -2.70
C ASN A 40 -3.69 -20.20 -3.00
N TYR A 41 -4.09 -20.22 -4.27
CA TYR A 41 -5.30 -19.56 -4.76
C TYR A 41 -6.58 -19.92 -3.98
N PRO A 42 -6.91 -21.21 -3.72
CA PRO A 42 -8.13 -21.55 -3.00
C PRO A 42 -8.20 -20.96 -1.59
N LEU A 43 -7.07 -20.98 -0.87
CA LEU A 43 -6.98 -20.40 0.47
C LEU A 43 -7.10 -18.87 0.41
N ALA A 44 -6.36 -18.21 -0.49
CA ALA A 44 -6.42 -16.76 -0.66
C ALA A 44 -7.84 -16.29 -1.01
N LYS A 45 -8.52 -16.96 -1.95
CA LYS A 45 -9.92 -16.69 -2.30
C LYS A 45 -10.84 -16.82 -1.10
N LYS A 46 -10.72 -17.90 -0.32
CA LYS A 46 -11.54 -18.14 0.88
C LYS A 46 -11.35 -17.04 1.93
N ILE A 47 -10.10 -16.67 2.21
CA ILE A 47 -9.77 -15.63 3.19
C ILE A 47 -10.32 -14.28 2.75
N ILE A 48 -10.11 -13.89 1.47
CA ILE A 48 -10.61 -12.62 0.93
C ILE A 48 -12.14 -12.57 1.01
N LEU A 49 -12.85 -13.62 0.58
CA LEU A 49 -14.31 -13.64 0.64
C LEU A 49 -14.84 -13.51 2.07
N LYS A 50 -14.19 -14.18 3.04
CA LYS A 50 -14.54 -14.05 4.46
C LYS A 50 -14.27 -12.63 4.99
N LEU A 51 -13.19 -11.99 4.57
CA LEU A 51 -12.89 -10.60 4.93
C LEU A 51 -13.99 -9.65 4.45
N GLU A 52 -14.52 -9.87 3.25
CA GLU A 52 -15.55 -9.04 2.63
C GLU A 52 -16.90 -9.11 3.36
N GLU A 53 -17.20 -10.22 4.04
CA GLU A 53 -18.40 -10.35 4.87
C GLU A 53 -18.46 -9.29 5.98
N LYS A 54 -17.29 -8.86 6.49
CA LYS A 54 -17.17 -7.90 7.59
C LYS A 54 -16.79 -6.48 7.13
N TYR A 55 -15.92 -6.36 6.12
CA TYR A 55 -15.31 -5.07 5.74
C TYR A 55 -15.71 -4.57 4.35
N GLY A 56 -16.67 -5.23 3.71
CA GLY A 56 -17.13 -4.94 2.36
C GLY A 56 -16.12 -5.36 1.30
N TYR A 57 -16.48 -5.16 0.04
CA TYR A 57 -15.66 -5.56 -1.12
C TYR A 57 -14.26 -4.93 -1.06
N GLU A 58 -13.22 -5.71 -1.39
CA GLU A 58 -11.81 -5.33 -1.28
C GLU A 58 -11.16 -5.21 -2.68
N PRO A 59 -11.25 -4.06 -3.37
CA PRO A 59 -10.93 -3.95 -4.80
C PRO A 59 -9.50 -4.31 -5.16
N GLU A 60 -8.53 -3.86 -4.36
CA GLU A 60 -7.11 -4.12 -4.59
C GLU A 60 -6.72 -5.57 -4.33
N LEU A 61 -7.40 -6.25 -3.40
CA LEU A 61 -7.22 -7.68 -3.18
C LEU A 61 -7.82 -8.48 -4.34
N LYS A 62 -9.01 -8.07 -4.81
CA LYS A 62 -9.67 -8.69 -5.96
C LYS A 62 -8.90 -8.50 -7.26
N TYR A 63 -8.38 -7.30 -7.50
CA TYR A 63 -7.55 -7.01 -8.66
C TYR A 63 -6.28 -7.89 -8.70
N ARG A 64 -5.69 -8.20 -7.54
CA ARG A 64 -4.58 -9.16 -7.46
C ARG A 64 -5.05 -10.61 -7.65
N LEU A 65 -6.23 -10.95 -7.12
CA LEU A 65 -6.76 -12.30 -7.16
C LEU A 65 -7.25 -12.74 -8.55
N ILE A 66 -7.69 -11.82 -9.43
CA ILE A 66 -8.17 -12.18 -10.77
C ILE A 66 -7.07 -12.81 -11.65
N SER A 67 -5.80 -12.38 -11.51
CA SER A 67 -4.68 -13.02 -12.20
C SER A 67 -4.49 -14.47 -11.75
N GLN A 68 -4.77 -14.75 -10.47
CA GLN A 68 -4.66 -16.10 -9.92
C GLN A 68 -5.86 -16.98 -10.26
N SER A 69 -7.08 -16.44 -10.24
CA SER A 69 -8.26 -17.21 -10.65
C SER A 69 -8.16 -17.66 -12.11
N PHE A 70 -7.65 -16.79 -12.99
CA PHE A 70 -7.40 -17.14 -14.38
C PHE A 70 -6.36 -18.26 -14.51
N LYS A 71 -5.19 -18.15 -13.83
CA LYS A 71 -4.16 -19.19 -13.81
C LYS A 71 -4.65 -20.55 -13.30
N ASN A 72 -5.66 -20.56 -12.44
CA ASN A 72 -6.26 -21.77 -11.86
C ASN A 72 -7.53 -22.22 -12.59
N ASN A 73 -7.82 -21.70 -13.80
CA ASN A 73 -9.00 -22.01 -14.60
C ASN A 73 -10.35 -21.75 -13.90
N ASP A 74 -10.39 -20.93 -12.84
CA ASP A 74 -11.64 -20.49 -12.21
C ASP A 74 -12.21 -19.30 -12.99
N LEU A 75 -12.68 -19.59 -14.20
CA LEU A 75 -13.15 -18.59 -15.15
C LEU A 75 -14.44 -17.90 -14.70
N ASP A 76 -15.32 -18.59 -13.96
CA ASP A 76 -16.56 -17.99 -13.47
C ASP A 76 -16.26 -16.91 -12.43
N PHE A 77 -15.35 -17.20 -11.48
CA PHE A 77 -14.89 -16.19 -10.54
C PHE A 77 -14.15 -15.06 -11.25
N PHE A 78 -13.23 -15.38 -12.16
CA PHE A 78 -12.51 -14.37 -12.96
C PHE A 78 -13.47 -13.40 -13.66
N LYS A 79 -14.43 -13.93 -14.41
CA LYS A 79 -15.40 -13.13 -15.19
C LYS A 79 -16.26 -12.27 -14.28
N LYS A 80 -16.75 -12.84 -13.18
CA LYS A 80 -17.57 -12.13 -12.19
C LYS A 80 -16.81 -10.96 -11.57
N GLU A 81 -15.63 -11.21 -11.00
CA GLU A 81 -14.91 -10.18 -10.27
C GLU A 81 -14.33 -9.10 -11.21
N LEU A 82 -13.86 -9.47 -12.40
CA LEU A 82 -13.44 -8.48 -13.41
C LEU A 82 -14.61 -7.58 -13.81
N SER A 83 -15.81 -8.12 -13.98
CA SER A 83 -17.01 -7.32 -14.28
C SER A 83 -17.32 -6.32 -13.16
N ILE A 84 -17.20 -6.74 -11.90
CA ILE A 84 -17.40 -5.86 -10.73
C ILE A 84 -16.34 -4.75 -10.71
N LEU A 85 -15.06 -5.09 -10.95
CA LEU A 85 -13.98 -4.12 -10.99
C LEU A 85 -14.18 -3.08 -12.09
N VAL A 86 -14.66 -3.46 -13.27
CA VAL A 86 -14.97 -2.53 -14.36
C VAL A 86 -16.15 -1.63 -14.01
N GLU A 87 -17.26 -2.21 -13.51
CA GLU A 87 -18.51 -1.47 -13.28
C GLU A 87 -18.46 -0.54 -12.07
N LYS A 88 -17.88 -1.00 -10.96
CA LYS A 88 -17.96 -0.31 -9.66
C LYS A 88 -16.68 0.42 -9.31
N TYR A 89 -15.54 -0.09 -9.76
CA TYR A 89 -14.23 0.39 -9.32
C TYR A 89 -13.38 0.99 -10.44
N GLY A 90 -13.87 1.01 -11.68
CA GLY A 90 -13.21 1.73 -12.76
C GLY A 90 -11.95 1.08 -13.28
N PHE A 91 -11.85 -0.25 -13.28
CA PHE A 91 -10.81 -0.94 -14.02
C PHE A 91 -10.79 -0.44 -15.47
N GLN A 92 -9.60 -0.05 -15.96
CA GLN A 92 -9.39 0.44 -17.31
C GLN A 92 -8.36 -0.39 -18.06
N LEU A 93 -8.69 -0.65 -19.32
CA LEU A 93 -7.80 -1.40 -20.20
C LEU A 93 -6.45 -0.70 -20.40
N ILE A 94 -6.45 0.63 -20.49
CA ILE A 94 -5.24 1.44 -20.75
C ILE A 94 -4.15 1.32 -19.66
N TYR A 95 -4.52 0.89 -18.45
CA TYR A 95 -3.57 0.73 -17.34
C TYR A 95 -3.15 -0.72 -17.11
N MET A 96 -3.80 -1.68 -17.78
CA MET A 96 -3.44 -3.09 -17.72
C MET A 96 -2.02 -3.30 -18.26
N LYS A 97 -1.30 -4.27 -17.69
CA LYS A 97 0.02 -4.67 -18.20
C LYS A 97 -0.17 -5.80 -19.20
N GLU A 98 0.58 -5.76 -20.29
CA GLU A 98 0.62 -6.85 -21.28
C GLU A 98 1.13 -8.16 -20.67
N THR A 99 1.89 -8.08 -19.57
CA THR A 99 2.38 -9.22 -18.81
C THR A 99 1.32 -9.87 -17.91
N GLU A 100 0.10 -9.33 -17.83
CA GLU A 100 -0.97 -9.97 -17.08
C GLU A 100 -1.33 -11.33 -17.71
N PRO A 101 -1.50 -12.40 -16.92
CA PRO A 101 -1.69 -13.76 -17.45
C PRO A 101 -2.90 -13.91 -18.38
N TYR A 102 -3.92 -13.06 -18.18
CA TYR A 102 -5.17 -13.06 -18.94
C TYR A 102 -5.19 -12.05 -20.08
N TYR A 103 -4.13 -11.24 -20.28
CA TYR A 103 -4.11 -10.14 -21.25
C TYR A 103 -4.50 -10.63 -22.66
N THR A 104 -3.75 -11.59 -23.21
CA THR A 104 -4.00 -12.12 -24.55
C THR A 104 -5.39 -12.75 -24.66
N ALA A 105 -5.83 -13.47 -23.62
CA ALA A 105 -7.12 -14.14 -23.61
C ALA A 105 -8.31 -13.17 -23.77
N ILE A 106 -8.24 -11.99 -23.14
CA ILE A 106 -9.32 -10.99 -23.19
C ILE A 106 -9.18 -9.97 -24.32
N ILE A 107 -8.01 -9.84 -24.94
CA ILE A 107 -7.79 -8.91 -26.05
C ILE A 107 -8.04 -9.57 -27.40
N GLU A 108 -7.45 -10.74 -27.62
CA GLU A 108 -7.44 -11.45 -28.91
C GLU A 108 -7.92 -12.91 -28.81
N GLY A 109 -7.86 -13.51 -27.63
CA GLY A 109 -8.15 -14.91 -27.42
C GLY A 109 -9.62 -15.26 -27.15
N GLU A 110 -9.81 -16.42 -26.52
CA GLU A 110 -11.11 -17.06 -26.28
C GLU A 110 -12.10 -16.23 -25.44
N LEU A 111 -11.60 -15.31 -24.61
CA LEU A 111 -12.42 -14.43 -23.78
C LEU A 111 -12.68 -13.06 -24.43
N SER A 112 -12.11 -12.79 -25.61
CA SER A 112 -12.13 -11.47 -26.25
C SER A 112 -13.55 -10.96 -26.52
N SER A 113 -14.41 -11.80 -27.10
CA SER A 113 -15.79 -11.42 -27.42
C SER A 113 -16.57 -11.06 -26.15
N TRP A 114 -16.52 -11.94 -25.14
CA TRP A 114 -17.16 -11.70 -23.84
C TRP A 114 -16.62 -10.44 -23.15
N PHE A 115 -15.29 -10.27 -23.12
CA PHE A 115 -14.67 -9.15 -22.42
C PHE A 115 -15.04 -7.83 -23.08
N LYS A 116 -14.99 -7.73 -24.41
CA LYS A 116 -15.35 -6.50 -25.13
C LYS A 116 -16.79 -6.08 -24.86
N GLU A 117 -17.74 -7.02 -24.93
CA GLU A 117 -19.15 -6.75 -24.63
C GLU A 117 -19.34 -6.30 -23.18
N MET A 118 -18.80 -7.09 -22.23
CA MET A 118 -18.86 -6.79 -20.80
C MET A 118 -18.24 -5.43 -20.50
N TYR A 119 -17.03 -5.18 -20.99
CA TYR A 119 -16.26 -3.98 -20.71
C TYR A 119 -16.98 -2.73 -21.23
N LEU A 120 -17.47 -2.72 -22.48
CA LEU A 120 -18.18 -1.57 -23.02
C LEU A 120 -19.43 -1.23 -22.20
N LYS A 121 -20.24 -2.24 -21.86
CA LYS A 121 -21.44 -2.05 -21.06
C LYS A 121 -21.14 -1.56 -19.65
N LYS A 122 -20.22 -2.22 -18.96
CA LYS A 122 -19.91 -1.95 -17.54
C LYS A 122 -19.09 -0.69 -17.36
N HIS A 123 -18.12 -0.43 -18.23
CA HIS A 123 -17.31 0.77 -18.18
C HIS A 123 -18.14 2.03 -18.45
N PHE A 124 -19.12 1.95 -19.37
CA PHE A 124 -20.06 3.06 -19.59
C PHE A 124 -20.87 3.41 -18.33
N ILE A 125 -21.34 2.39 -17.59
CA ILE A 125 -22.03 2.58 -16.30
C ILE A 125 -21.11 3.30 -15.30
N TRP A 126 -19.85 2.88 -15.19
CA TRP A 126 -18.89 3.52 -14.31
C TRP A 126 -18.63 4.98 -14.71
N MET A 127 -18.39 5.23 -16.00
CA MET A 127 -18.08 6.54 -16.57
C MET A 127 -19.20 7.56 -16.35
N LYS A 128 -20.47 7.14 -16.44
CA LYS A 128 -21.63 8.01 -16.19
C LYS A 128 -21.55 8.75 -14.85
N ASN A 129 -20.96 8.14 -13.84
CA ASN A 129 -20.88 8.68 -12.48
C ASN A 129 -19.46 9.15 -12.09
N ASN A 130 -18.44 8.94 -12.93
CA ASN A 130 -17.03 9.13 -12.55
C ASN A 130 -16.19 9.77 -13.68
N PHE A 131 -16.82 10.48 -14.62
CA PHE A 131 -16.11 11.14 -15.72
C PHE A 131 -15.11 12.19 -15.21
N ASP A 132 -15.46 12.90 -14.14
CA ASP A 132 -14.61 13.91 -13.48
C ASP A 132 -13.35 13.32 -12.82
N LYS A 133 -13.33 12.01 -12.57
CA LYS A 133 -12.16 11.30 -12.02
C LYS A 133 -11.11 10.91 -13.06
N GLN A 134 -11.40 10.98 -14.37
CA GLN A 134 -10.50 10.39 -15.39
C GLN A 134 -9.10 11.00 -15.40
N LEU A 135 -9.02 12.33 -15.31
CA LEU A 135 -7.73 13.02 -15.31
C LEU A 135 -6.92 12.72 -14.05
N ASP A 136 -7.59 12.68 -12.89
CA ASP A 136 -6.96 12.36 -11.62
C ASP A 136 -6.49 10.90 -11.60
N LEU A 137 -7.32 9.97 -12.10
CA LEU A 137 -6.96 8.56 -12.18
C LEU A 137 -5.76 8.34 -13.11
N LYS A 138 -5.67 9.08 -14.23
CA LYS A 138 -4.49 9.08 -15.10
C LYS A 138 -3.25 9.51 -14.33
N LYS A 139 -3.31 10.66 -13.64
CA LYS A 139 -2.19 11.16 -12.83
C LYS A 139 -1.74 10.13 -11.79
N LEU A 140 -2.67 9.53 -11.05
CA LEU A 140 -2.35 8.52 -10.03
C LEU A 140 -1.63 7.29 -10.63
N ASN A 141 -2.10 6.79 -11.78
CA ASN A 141 -1.47 5.64 -12.46
C ASN A 141 -0.12 5.98 -13.11
N GLU A 142 0.19 7.26 -13.32
CA GLU A 142 1.46 7.71 -13.90
C GLU A 142 2.56 7.90 -12.85
N ILE A 143 2.23 8.16 -11.58
CA ILE A 143 3.21 8.41 -10.51
C ILE A 143 4.24 7.27 -10.43
N GLY A 144 3.77 6.02 -10.40
CA GLY A 144 4.67 4.85 -10.33
C GLY A 144 5.53 4.69 -11.59
N ALA A 145 5.03 5.08 -12.76
CA ALA A 145 5.81 5.02 -13.99
C ALA A 145 6.89 6.11 -14.04
N LYS A 146 6.54 7.35 -13.64
CA LYS A 146 7.49 8.46 -13.51
C LYS A 146 8.62 8.12 -12.53
N ASP A 147 8.25 7.56 -11.38
CA ASP A 147 9.18 7.09 -10.35
C ASP A 147 10.18 6.07 -10.91
N GLN A 148 9.69 4.99 -11.52
CA GLN A 148 10.54 3.93 -12.08
C GLN A 148 11.44 4.42 -13.22
N SER A 149 10.94 5.30 -14.09
CA SER A 149 11.75 5.91 -15.15
C SER A 149 12.92 6.72 -14.58
N MET A 150 12.69 7.51 -13.52
CA MET A 150 13.75 8.27 -12.87
C MET A 150 14.79 7.33 -12.23
N ARG A 151 14.34 6.30 -11.51
CA ARG A 151 15.26 5.31 -10.90
C ARG A 151 16.12 4.61 -11.94
N ARG A 152 15.55 4.27 -13.09
CA ARG A 152 16.28 3.67 -14.21
C ARG A 152 17.34 4.64 -14.77
N PHE A 153 17.00 5.91 -14.91
CA PHE A 153 17.94 6.95 -15.35
C PHE A 153 19.09 7.14 -14.35
N ILE A 154 18.79 7.26 -13.06
CA ILE A 154 19.80 7.40 -11.99
C ILE A 154 20.72 6.18 -11.95
N SER A 155 20.17 4.97 -12.07
CA SER A 155 20.97 3.74 -12.12
C SER A 155 21.94 3.74 -13.31
N ILE A 156 21.49 4.18 -14.50
CA ILE A 156 22.35 4.31 -15.68
C ILE A 156 23.47 5.32 -15.41
N LEU A 157 23.16 6.48 -14.83
CA LEU A 157 24.18 7.49 -14.50
C LEU A 157 25.24 6.94 -13.54
N ASN A 158 24.81 6.29 -12.45
CA ASN A 158 25.71 5.75 -11.44
C ASN A 158 26.60 4.61 -11.97
N ASN A 159 26.11 3.84 -12.95
CA ASN A 159 26.86 2.72 -13.52
C ASN A 159 27.82 3.14 -14.65
N ASN A 160 27.50 4.20 -15.38
CA ASN A 160 28.22 4.57 -16.60
C ASN A 160 29.07 5.84 -16.45
N ILE A 161 28.91 6.61 -15.37
CA ILE A 161 29.61 7.87 -15.16
C ILE A 161 30.28 7.85 -13.78
N THR A 162 31.59 8.11 -13.75
CA THR A 162 32.31 8.32 -12.51
C THR A 162 32.00 9.71 -11.96
N LEU A 163 31.12 9.78 -10.96
CA LEU A 163 30.77 11.01 -10.28
C LEU A 163 31.69 11.27 -9.08
N ASP A 164 32.19 12.50 -8.96
CA ASP A 164 32.88 12.96 -7.76
C ASP A 164 31.92 13.11 -6.55
N SER A 165 32.47 13.38 -5.37
CA SER A 165 31.67 13.50 -4.14
C SER A 165 30.65 14.64 -4.19
N ILE A 166 30.98 15.77 -4.79
CA ILE A 166 30.08 16.93 -4.90
C ILE A 166 28.94 16.62 -5.88
N GLN A 167 29.26 15.98 -7.00
CA GLN A 167 28.29 15.55 -8.00
C GLN A 167 27.32 14.50 -7.44
N LYS A 168 27.80 13.55 -6.64
CA LYS A 168 26.96 12.57 -5.94
C LYS A 168 25.96 13.24 -4.99
N ILE A 169 26.42 14.22 -4.20
CA ILE A 169 25.55 14.99 -3.30
C ILE A 169 24.48 15.75 -4.09
N LYS A 170 24.86 16.40 -5.20
CA LYS A 170 23.91 17.11 -6.06
C LYS A 170 22.90 16.16 -6.70
N LEU A 171 23.34 15.01 -7.20
CA LEU A 171 22.47 14.00 -7.79
C LEU A 171 21.45 13.50 -6.75
N TYR A 172 21.91 13.16 -5.55
CA TYR A 172 21.03 12.74 -4.45
C TYR A 172 19.99 13.82 -4.13
N LYS A 173 20.40 15.09 -3.99
CA LYS A 173 19.47 16.19 -3.71
C LYS A 173 18.42 16.34 -4.82
N SER A 174 18.83 16.29 -6.08
CA SER A 174 17.92 16.35 -7.22
C SER A 174 16.96 15.16 -7.27
N GLU A 175 17.43 13.96 -6.92
CA GLU A 175 16.60 12.77 -6.79
C GLU A 175 15.54 12.96 -5.71
N THR A 176 15.94 13.43 -4.51
CA THR A 176 15.00 13.65 -3.41
C THR A 176 13.97 14.73 -3.72
N GLU A 177 14.33 15.79 -4.45
CA GLU A 177 13.35 16.81 -4.83
C GLU A 177 12.38 16.29 -5.89
N PHE A 178 12.87 15.53 -6.87
CA PHE A 178 12.01 14.85 -7.83
C PHE A 178 10.99 13.91 -7.14
N ASP A 179 11.43 13.16 -6.12
CA ASP A 179 10.54 12.26 -5.39
C ASP A 179 9.37 13.01 -4.74
N PHE A 180 9.64 14.21 -4.22
CA PHE A 180 8.62 15.06 -3.61
C PHE A 180 7.72 15.72 -4.66
N GLU A 181 8.29 16.19 -5.77
CA GLU A 181 7.51 16.75 -6.89
C GLU A 181 6.58 15.70 -7.50
N ASN A 182 7.05 14.46 -7.66
CA ASN A 182 6.25 13.38 -8.22
C ASN A 182 5.03 13.03 -7.35
N ILE A 183 5.16 13.12 -6.01
CA ILE A 183 4.06 12.84 -5.08
C ILE A 183 3.10 14.03 -4.91
N ALA A 184 3.43 15.21 -5.45
CA ALA A 184 2.56 16.38 -5.40
C ALA A 184 1.21 16.15 -6.11
N ASP A 185 1.19 15.39 -7.21
CA ASP A 185 -0.05 14.99 -7.90
C ASP A 185 -0.97 14.21 -6.94
N LEU A 186 -0.43 13.27 -6.17
CA LEU A 186 -1.19 12.50 -5.17
C LEU A 186 -1.78 13.43 -4.10
N TYR A 187 -0.98 14.37 -3.58
CA TYR A 187 -1.45 15.30 -2.55
C TYR A 187 -2.56 16.22 -3.07
N GLN A 188 -2.39 16.79 -4.27
CA GLN A 188 -3.40 17.64 -4.91
C GLN A 188 -4.72 16.92 -5.08
N ILE A 189 -4.68 15.67 -5.56
CA ILE A 189 -5.88 14.83 -5.73
C ILE A 189 -6.49 14.50 -4.36
N THR A 190 -5.66 14.15 -3.37
CA THR A 190 -6.11 13.87 -1.99
C THR A 190 -6.86 15.06 -1.39
N GLN A 191 -6.35 16.28 -1.60
CA GLN A 191 -6.98 17.54 -1.18
C GLN A 191 -8.30 17.80 -1.92
N LYS A 192 -8.30 17.66 -3.26
CA LYS A 192 -9.50 17.83 -4.11
C LYS A 192 -10.66 16.95 -3.64
N TRP A 193 -10.39 15.67 -3.36
CA TRP A 193 -11.41 14.69 -2.98
C TRP A 193 -11.61 14.56 -1.47
N LYS A 194 -10.79 15.23 -0.66
CA LYS A 194 -10.77 15.16 0.82
C LYS A 194 -10.70 13.72 1.36
N LYS A 195 -10.02 12.85 0.60
CA LYS A 195 -9.88 11.42 0.80
C LYS A 195 -8.56 10.95 0.22
N TYR A 196 -7.89 10.04 0.91
CA TYR A 196 -6.74 9.35 0.34
C TYR A 196 -7.21 8.42 -0.78
N PRO A 197 -6.67 8.51 -2.01
CA PRO A 197 -7.12 7.68 -3.12
C PRO A 197 -6.81 6.19 -2.91
N SER A 198 -7.87 5.38 -2.79
CA SER A 198 -7.81 3.92 -2.83
C SER A 198 -8.97 3.35 -3.66
N GLY A 199 -8.95 2.04 -3.90
CA GLY A 199 -10.03 1.32 -4.55
C GLY A 199 -11.37 1.51 -3.84
N LYS A 200 -11.37 1.59 -2.50
CA LYS A 200 -12.59 1.80 -1.72
C LYS A 200 -13.08 3.25 -1.71
N SER A 201 -12.16 4.22 -1.71
CA SER A 201 -12.50 5.63 -1.47
C SER A 201 -12.65 6.46 -2.75
N PHE A 202 -12.02 6.01 -3.85
CA PHE A 202 -11.87 6.77 -5.09
C PHE A 202 -12.18 5.93 -6.34
N ALA A 203 -11.26 5.04 -6.73
CA ALA A 203 -11.29 4.16 -7.88
C ALA A 203 -10.08 3.20 -7.82
N LEU A 204 -10.12 2.10 -8.58
CA LEU A 204 -9.02 1.15 -8.68
C LEU A 204 -7.82 1.81 -9.37
N ILE A 205 -6.71 1.95 -8.63
CA ILE A 205 -5.42 2.39 -9.17
C ILE A 205 -4.63 1.14 -9.56
N GLN A 206 -4.62 0.80 -10.85
CA GLN A 206 -3.99 -0.43 -11.38
C GLN A 206 -2.47 -0.37 -11.37
N ARG A 207 -1.90 0.83 -11.48
CA ARG A 207 -0.47 1.12 -11.38
C ARG A 207 -0.22 1.92 -10.09
N GLY A 208 -0.23 1.21 -8.97
CA GLY A 208 -0.10 1.80 -7.64
C GLY A 208 1.16 2.66 -7.48
N PHE A 209 1.08 3.63 -6.58
CA PHE A 209 2.12 4.63 -6.30
C PHE A 209 2.83 4.41 -4.96
N GLY A 210 2.58 3.30 -4.27
CA GLY A 210 3.14 3.04 -2.93
C GLY A 210 4.67 3.03 -2.87
N ILE A 211 5.34 2.69 -3.96
CA ILE A 211 6.81 2.78 -4.05
C ILE A 211 7.27 4.25 -3.98
N ALA A 212 6.58 5.16 -4.68
CA ALA A 212 6.91 6.59 -4.66
C ALA A 212 6.66 7.22 -3.27
N GLU A 213 5.63 6.77 -2.55
CA GLU A 213 5.44 7.12 -1.13
C GLU A 213 6.62 6.63 -0.28
N GLY A 214 7.03 5.37 -0.46
CA GLY A 214 8.18 4.79 0.23
C GLY A 214 9.50 5.52 -0.04
N HIS A 215 9.72 6.00 -1.26
CA HIS A 215 10.91 6.80 -1.59
C HIS A 215 10.96 8.14 -0.85
N ASN A 216 9.81 8.79 -0.66
CA ASN A 216 9.74 10.01 0.15
C ASN A 216 10.05 9.75 1.65
N LEU A 217 9.61 8.61 2.19
CA LEU A 217 9.98 8.21 3.55
C LEU A 217 11.46 7.81 3.65
N LYS A 218 12.04 7.22 2.61
CA LYS A 218 13.47 6.87 2.55
C LYS A 218 14.38 8.11 2.51
N ALA A 219 13.94 9.21 1.92
CA ALA A 219 14.70 10.45 1.85
C ALA A 219 14.51 11.26 3.15
N LYS A 220 15.59 11.42 3.94
CA LYS A 220 15.52 12.14 5.23
C LYS A 220 14.99 13.57 5.09
N ASP A 221 15.39 14.27 4.02
CA ASP A 221 14.94 15.63 3.71
C ASP A 221 13.44 15.72 3.38
N ASN A 222 12.83 14.61 2.95
CA ASN A 222 11.40 14.56 2.62
C ASN A 222 10.55 13.99 3.75
N PHE A 223 11.13 13.21 4.65
CA PHE A 223 10.43 12.38 5.61
C PHE A 223 9.32 13.13 6.36
N GLU A 224 9.67 14.20 7.10
CA GLU A 224 8.72 14.97 7.90
C GLU A 224 7.72 15.73 7.02
N ARG A 225 8.19 16.39 5.95
CA ARG A 225 7.31 17.17 5.07
C ARG A 225 6.25 16.29 4.40
N PHE A 226 6.65 15.11 3.92
CA PHE A 226 5.73 14.13 3.34
C PHE A 226 4.75 13.63 4.39
N TRP A 227 5.24 13.23 5.56
CA TRP A 227 4.41 12.67 6.61
C TRP A 227 3.34 13.64 7.09
N LEU A 228 3.70 14.90 7.36
CA LEU A 228 2.77 15.93 7.81
C LEU A 228 1.65 16.19 6.80
N LEU A 229 1.94 16.11 5.50
CA LEU A 229 0.95 16.30 4.44
C LEU A 229 -0.06 15.14 4.38
N PHE A 230 0.39 13.89 4.54
CA PHE A 230 -0.44 12.72 4.31
C PHE A 230 -1.02 12.08 5.57
N TYR A 231 -0.40 12.22 6.73
CA TYR A 231 -0.84 11.60 7.98
C TYR A 231 -2.33 11.82 8.30
N PRO A 232 -2.91 13.04 8.17
CA PRO A 232 -4.34 13.23 8.40
C PRO A 232 -5.24 12.39 7.48
N PHE A 233 -4.80 12.19 6.22
CA PHE A 233 -5.53 11.41 5.23
C PHE A 233 -5.34 9.90 5.43
N TYR A 234 -4.13 9.45 5.75
CA TYR A 234 -3.87 8.05 6.11
C TYR A 234 -4.68 7.64 7.32
N LYS A 235 -4.65 8.46 8.38
CA LYS A 235 -5.44 8.21 9.59
C LYS A 235 -6.93 8.05 9.28
N LYS A 236 -7.51 8.99 8.52
CA LYS A 236 -8.93 8.92 8.14
C LYS A 236 -9.24 7.69 7.29
N ALA A 237 -8.40 7.40 6.30
CA ALA A 237 -8.57 6.23 5.43
C ALA A 237 -8.45 4.91 6.21
N TYR A 238 -7.51 4.85 7.16
CA TYR A 238 -7.31 3.70 8.02
C TYR A 238 -8.55 3.42 8.90
N LEU A 239 -9.05 4.44 9.59
CA LEU A 239 -10.26 4.35 10.43
C LEU A 239 -11.51 3.97 9.62
N ASN A 240 -11.52 4.25 8.31
CA ASN A 240 -12.58 3.86 7.37
C ASN A 240 -12.38 2.47 6.72
N ASN A 241 -11.33 1.72 7.10
CA ASN A 241 -10.96 0.45 6.46
C ASN A 241 -10.64 0.57 4.96
N GLU A 242 -10.17 1.74 4.52
CA GLU A 242 -9.80 2.06 3.12
C GLU A 242 -8.34 1.72 2.82
N ILE A 243 -7.47 1.72 3.84
CA ILE A 243 -6.07 1.28 3.80
C ILE A 243 -5.79 0.33 4.97
N SER A 244 -4.55 -0.09 5.15
CA SER A 244 -4.12 -0.98 6.24
C SER A 244 -2.99 -0.31 7.02
N TYR A 245 -2.55 -0.93 8.11
CA TYR A 245 -1.51 -0.35 8.97
C TYR A 245 -0.14 -0.14 8.30
N ILE A 246 0.07 -0.69 7.10
CA ILE A 246 1.37 -0.68 6.41
C ILE A 246 1.95 0.72 6.20
N HIS A 247 1.12 1.75 6.00
CA HIS A 247 1.58 3.13 5.88
C HIS A 247 2.25 3.65 7.15
N PHE A 248 1.70 3.30 8.32
CA PHE A 248 2.26 3.65 9.63
C PHE A 248 3.48 2.79 9.96
N LYS A 249 3.48 1.52 9.56
CA LYS A 249 4.66 0.64 9.70
C LYS A 249 5.84 1.16 8.86
N ASN A 250 5.59 1.56 7.61
CA ASN A 250 6.62 2.15 6.76
C ASN A 250 7.19 3.44 7.39
N TYR A 251 6.35 4.26 8.02
CA TYR A 251 6.82 5.40 8.79
C TYR A 251 7.77 4.96 9.91
N ASP A 252 7.37 3.99 10.73
CA ASP A 252 8.21 3.48 11.83
C ASP A 252 9.54 2.91 11.32
N SER A 253 9.52 2.14 10.24
CA SER A 253 10.73 1.61 9.59
C SER A 253 11.72 2.71 9.23
N TYR A 254 11.26 3.76 8.55
CA TYR A 254 12.15 4.84 8.11
C TYR A 254 12.47 5.84 9.22
N SER A 255 11.57 6.04 10.19
CA SER A 255 11.83 6.80 11.41
C SER A 255 13.00 6.19 12.18
N TYR A 256 13.02 4.86 12.32
CA TYR A 256 14.12 4.16 12.96
C TYR A 256 15.42 4.34 12.18
N VAL A 257 15.40 4.20 10.85
CA VAL A 257 16.60 4.41 10.02
C VAL A 257 17.16 5.83 10.13
N HIS A 258 16.30 6.85 10.23
CA HIS A 258 16.73 8.26 10.25
C HIS A 258 17.09 8.79 11.63
N TYR A 259 16.42 8.28 12.67
CA TYR A 259 16.40 8.87 14.01
C TYR A 259 16.51 7.86 15.16
N GLY A 260 16.46 6.56 14.87
CA GLY A 260 16.64 5.50 15.87
C GLY A 260 15.41 5.21 16.74
N TYR A 261 14.23 5.76 16.41
CA TYR A 261 12.99 5.54 17.16
C TYR A 261 11.81 5.20 16.24
N GLN A 262 10.73 4.69 16.83
CA GLN A 262 9.45 4.46 16.18
C GLN A 262 8.34 5.28 16.86
N LYS A 263 7.24 5.52 16.15
CA LYS A 263 6.13 6.36 16.63
C LYS A 263 4.85 5.56 16.87
N PHE A 264 4.60 4.54 16.06
CA PHE A 264 3.39 3.73 16.09
C PHE A 264 3.56 2.38 16.78
N GLY A 265 4.79 1.97 17.09
CA GLY A 265 5.06 0.69 17.75
C GLY A 265 4.86 -0.52 16.84
N LEU A 266 5.01 -0.35 15.52
CA LEU A 266 4.69 -1.36 14.51
C LEU A 266 5.91 -2.09 13.95
N LEU A 267 7.11 -1.64 14.30
CA LEU A 267 8.35 -2.22 13.82
C LEU A 267 8.87 -3.24 14.84
N ASN A 268 9.13 -4.46 14.37
CA ASN A 268 9.82 -5.48 15.15
C ASN A 268 11.33 -5.46 14.86
N ILE A 269 12.15 -5.88 15.82
CA ILE A 269 13.61 -5.86 15.69
C ILE A 269 14.07 -6.80 14.58
N GLU A 270 13.41 -7.95 14.45
CA GLU A 270 13.69 -8.97 13.44
C GLU A 270 13.48 -8.45 12.00
N GLU A 271 12.75 -7.34 11.85
CA GLU A 271 12.45 -6.71 10.57
C GLU A 271 13.46 -5.61 10.21
N ILE A 272 14.36 -5.24 11.13
CA ILE A 272 15.43 -4.28 10.88
C ILE A 272 16.55 -4.96 10.11
N HIS A 273 16.90 -4.42 8.95
CA HIS A 273 18.06 -4.88 8.20
C HIS A 273 19.35 -4.74 9.00
N GLU A 274 20.24 -5.73 8.93
CA GLU A 274 21.48 -5.81 9.71
C GLU A 274 22.34 -4.54 9.65
N THR A 275 22.37 -3.87 8.50
CA THR A 275 23.13 -2.62 8.29
C THR A 275 22.65 -1.45 9.14
N TYR A 276 21.42 -1.49 9.64
CA TYR A 276 20.82 -0.45 10.50
C TYR A 276 20.65 -0.92 11.95
N MET A 277 21.02 -2.16 12.25
CA MET A 277 20.87 -2.72 13.58
C MET A 277 21.95 -2.19 14.51
N THR A 278 21.55 -1.59 15.63
CA THR A 278 22.50 -1.17 16.66
C THR A 278 22.88 -2.36 17.53
N VAL A 279 24.17 -2.55 17.80
CA VAL A 279 24.66 -3.66 18.63
C VAL A 279 24.00 -3.63 20.02
N GLY A 280 23.37 -4.72 20.41
CA GLY A 280 22.72 -4.86 21.72
C GLY A 280 21.32 -4.25 21.82
N LEU A 281 20.72 -3.81 20.71
CA LEU A 281 19.33 -3.34 20.69
C LEU A 281 18.38 -4.47 21.08
N LYS A 282 17.58 -4.26 22.13
CA LYS A 282 16.58 -5.23 22.65
C LYS A 282 15.14 -4.85 22.36
N GLU A 283 14.88 -3.58 22.08
CA GLU A 283 13.59 -3.02 21.70
C GLU A 283 13.84 -1.73 20.91
N ILE A 284 12.92 -1.37 20.02
CA ILE A 284 12.98 -0.11 19.29
C ILE A 284 12.27 0.95 20.14
N PRO A 285 12.94 2.05 20.52
CA PRO A 285 12.38 3.02 21.44
C PRO A 285 11.19 3.77 20.81
N LEU A 286 10.18 4.05 21.63
CA LEU A 286 9.07 4.92 21.26
C LEU A 286 9.48 6.40 21.36
N GLU A 287 9.11 7.19 20.35
CA GLU A 287 9.29 8.65 20.34
C GLU A 287 8.52 9.32 21.49
N ASP A 288 7.25 8.94 21.64
CA ASP A 288 6.29 9.54 22.56
C ASP A 288 5.27 8.47 23.02
N PHE A 289 5.33 8.13 24.30
CA PHE A 289 4.44 7.14 24.91
C PHE A 289 2.98 7.62 24.96
N ASP A 290 2.73 8.90 25.23
CA ASP A 290 1.37 9.45 25.31
C ASP A 290 0.70 9.43 23.93
N PHE A 291 1.46 9.79 22.90
CA PHE A 291 1.00 9.64 21.52
C PHE A 291 0.70 8.19 21.17
N TYR A 292 1.61 7.27 21.50
CA TYR A 292 1.46 5.84 21.20
C TYR A 292 0.18 5.26 21.82
N PHE A 293 -0.03 5.46 23.13
CA PHE A 293 -1.22 4.94 23.81
C PHE A 293 -2.52 5.58 23.30
N LYS A 294 -2.48 6.85 22.91
CA LYS A 294 -3.61 7.50 22.26
C LYS A 294 -3.95 6.83 20.92
N ILE A 295 -2.95 6.54 20.10
CA ILE A 295 -3.16 5.89 18.81
C ILE A 295 -3.66 4.46 18.99
N LEU A 296 -3.11 3.69 19.93
CA LEU A 296 -3.60 2.33 20.20
C LEU A 296 -5.12 2.31 20.41
N LYS A 297 -5.59 3.20 21.30
CA LYS A 297 -7.01 3.35 21.59
C LYS A 297 -7.81 3.84 20.39
N GLU A 298 -7.32 4.85 19.68
CA GLU A 298 -8.03 5.45 18.56
C GLU A 298 -8.17 4.50 17.37
N PHE A 299 -7.12 3.70 17.10
CA PHE A 299 -7.05 2.80 15.95
C PHE A 299 -7.57 1.39 16.31
N ASN A 300 -7.91 1.16 17.58
CA ASN A 300 -8.31 -0.13 18.12
C ASN A 300 -7.26 -1.22 17.82
N TRP A 301 -6.02 -0.85 18.12
CA TRP A 301 -4.83 -1.70 18.09
C TRP A 301 -4.62 -2.31 19.48
N ASN A 302 -4.32 -3.62 19.51
CA ASN A 302 -4.11 -4.37 20.75
C ASN A 302 -2.62 -4.70 20.94
#